data_AF-A0A3B8M8F5-F1
#
_entry.id   AF-A0A3B8M8F5-F1
#
_cell.length_a   1.000
_cell.length_b   1.000
_cell.length_c   1.000
_cell.angle_alpha   90.00
_cell.angle_beta   90.00
_cell.angle_gamma   90.00
#
_symmetry.space_group_name_H-M   'P 1'
#
loop_
_entity.id
_entity.type
_entity.pdbx_description
1 polymer ?
#
loop_
_entity_poly.entity_id
_entity_poly.type
_entity_poly.pdbx_seq_one_letter_code
_entity_poly.pdbx_strand_id
1 'polypeptide(L)'
;MAVASTLEKINRRGDEMVIPTNADFFRLCDQDHEFKMAARFWTGGIQFEIGETLIGVSLVDGEVVEGPLEVEDGVITVRGPVEIWDQVRSANPPRFLNDINIAAGQGGLRWEGDRLTWWQYLPAIQRAVELIRLPELEKAAASIEGRGHGTFDAPRGRYL
;
A
#
# COMPACT_ATOMS: atom_id res chain seq x y z
N MET A 1 -15.63 -37.67 22.22
CA MET A 1 -15.98 -36.28 21.90
C MET A 1 -14.73 -35.41 22.06
N ALA A 2 -13.76 -35.56 21.15
CA ALA A 2 -12.46 -34.84 21.21
C ALA A 2 -11.78 -34.80 19.82
N VAL A 3 -12.59 -34.76 18.76
CA VAL A 3 -12.09 -34.74 17.36
C VAL A 3 -12.53 -33.48 16.62
N ALA A 4 -13.47 -32.70 17.19
CA ALA A 4 -13.96 -31.46 16.60
C ALA A 4 -13.02 -30.25 16.84
N SER A 5 -12.23 -30.24 17.91
CA SER A 5 -11.38 -29.09 18.27
C SER A 5 -10.06 -29.00 17.49
N THR A 6 -9.62 -30.09 16.85
CA THR A 6 -8.35 -30.12 16.10
C THR A 6 -8.52 -29.71 14.64
N LEU A 7 -9.73 -29.87 14.07
CA LEU A 7 -10.02 -29.51 12.68
C LEU A 7 -10.26 -28.01 12.47
N GLU A 8 -10.67 -27.27 13.50
CA GLU A 8 -10.79 -25.80 13.46
C GLU A 8 -9.44 -25.06 13.42
N LYS A 9 -8.35 -25.71 13.83
CA LYS A 9 -7.00 -25.11 13.81
C LYS A 9 -6.22 -25.38 12.52
N ILE A 10 -6.69 -26.30 11.67
CA ILE A 10 -5.99 -26.70 10.44
C ILE A 10 -6.44 -25.86 9.23
N ASN A 11 -7.53 -25.09 9.35
CA ASN A 11 -8.06 -24.28 8.25
C ASN A 11 -7.46 -22.87 8.10
N ARG A 12 -6.35 -22.53 8.80
CA ARG A 12 -5.59 -21.28 8.59
C ARG A 12 -4.39 -21.45 7.64
N ARG A 13 -4.59 -22.14 6.52
CA ARG A 13 -3.57 -22.30 5.44
C ARG A 13 -3.96 -21.63 4.12
N GLY A 14 -4.92 -20.72 4.15
CA GLY A 14 -5.31 -19.92 3.01
C GLY A 14 -6.07 -18.72 3.53
N ASP A 15 -5.35 -17.77 4.14
CA ASP A 15 -5.87 -16.41 4.15
C ASP A 15 -5.76 -15.97 2.69
N GLU A 16 -6.87 -16.08 2.00
CA GLU A 16 -7.03 -15.62 0.63
C GLU A 16 -6.47 -14.20 0.57
N MET A 17 -5.68 -13.87 -0.44
CA MET A 17 -5.08 -12.53 -0.61
C MET A 17 -6.19 -11.54 -0.98
N VAL A 18 -7.08 -11.25 -0.01
CA VAL A 18 -8.34 -10.53 -0.26
C VAL A 18 -8.00 -9.14 -0.77
N ILE A 19 -8.39 -8.86 -2.00
CA ILE A 19 -8.33 -7.51 -2.57
C ILE A 19 -9.42 -6.69 -1.86
N PRO A 20 -9.10 -5.52 -1.28
CA PRO A 20 -10.11 -4.69 -0.62
C PRO A 20 -11.20 -4.32 -1.61
N THR A 21 -12.43 -4.14 -1.12
CA THR A 21 -13.51 -3.62 -1.96
C THR A 21 -13.31 -2.13 -2.22
N ASN A 22 -14.03 -1.58 -3.19
CA ASN A 22 -13.99 -0.14 -3.43
C ASN A 22 -14.43 0.68 -2.20
N ALA A 23 -15.42 0.17 -1.45
CA ALA A 23 -15.90 0.79 -0.23
C ALA A 23 -14.85 0.76 0.90
N ASP A 24 -14.09 -0.35 1.00
CA ASP A 24 -12.96 -0.42 1.95
C ASP A 24 -11.87 0.57 1.57
N PHE A 25 -11.51 0.64 0.29
CA PHE A 25 -10.48 1.56 -0.19
C PHE A 25 -10.86 3.02 0.02
N PHE A 26 -12.12 3.38 -0.30
CA PHE A 26 -12.68 4.70 0.03
C PHE A 26 -12.52 5.02 1.51
N ARG A 27 -12.96 4.13 2.40
CA ARG A 27 -12.89 4.35 3.84
C ARG A 27 -11.45 4.48 4.33
N LEU A 28 -10.52 3.68 3.80
CA LEU A 28 -9.09 3.77 4.15
C LEU A 28 -8.52 5.14 3.78
N CYS A 29 -8.79 5.63 2.57
CA CYS A 29 -8.34 6.95 2.12
C CYS A 29 -9.01 8.10 2.87
N ASP A 30 -10.31 8.01 3.12
CA ASP A 30 -11.06 9.06 3.81
C ASP A 30 -10.63 9.21 5.29
N GLN A 31 -10.25 8.11 5.93
CA GLN A 31 -9.83 8.09 7.34
C GLN A 31 -8.33 8.39 7.54
N ASP A 32 -7.53 8.38 6.48
CA ASP A 32 -6.08 8.59 6.56
C ASP A 32 -5.68 10.06 6.34
N HIS A 33 -5.25 10.72 7.41
CA HIS A 33 -4.87 12.13 7.36
C HIS A 33 -3.59 12.36 6.55
N GLU A 34 -2.67 11.40 6.51
CA GLU A 34 -1.44 11.50 5.72
C GLU A 34 -1.75 11.50 4.22
N PHE A 35 -2.64 10.60 3.79
CA PHE A 35 -3.15 10.56 2.43
C PHE A 35 -3.83 11.87 2.05
N LYS A 36 -4.79 12.37 2.85
CA LYS A 36 -5.46 13.64 2.60
C LYS A 36 -4.49 14.81 2.49
N MET A 37 -3.49 14.87 3.37
CA MET A 37 -2.46 15.91 3.33
C MET A 37 -1.55 15.82 2.11
N ALA A 38 -1.19 14.61 1.69
CA ALA A 38 -0.40 14.39 0.48
C ALA A 38 -1.19 14.67 -0.81
N ALA A 39 -2.51 14.46 -0.77
CA ALA A 39 -3.40 14.63 -1.90
C ALA A 39 -4.05 16.03 -1.99
N ARG A 40 -3.67 16.97 -1.11
CA ARG A 40 -4.19 18.34 -1.08
C ARG A 40 -4.18 18.99 -2.47
N PHE A 41 -5.27 19.69 -2.81
CA PHE A 41 -5.48 20.34 -4.11
C PHE A 41 -5.61 19.41 -5.32
N TRP A 42 -5.58 18.08 -5.12
CA TRP A 42 -5.82 17.14 -6.21
C TRP A 42 -7.30 17.11 -6.56
N THR A 43 -7.63 17.51 -7.77
CA THR A 43 -8.91 17.20 -8.42
C THR A 43 -8.66 16.15 -9.49
N GLY A 44 -9.19 14.95 -9.32
CA GLY A 44 -8.85 13.77 -10.12
C GLY A 44 -9.12 12.48 -9.35
N GLY A 45 -8.16 11.56 -9.35
CA GLY A 45 -8.31 10.30 -8.61
C GLY A 45 -7.13 9.33 -8.73
N ILE A 46 -7.20 8.27 -7.96
CA ILE A 46 -6.28 7.13 -8.05
C ILE A 46 -7.07 5.85 -8.22
N GLN A 47 -6.66 5.03 -9.17
CA GLN A 47 -7.25 3.74 -9.48
C GLN A 47 -6.16 2.66 -9.49
N PHE A 48 -6.48 1.50 -8.92
CA PHE A 48 -5.66 0.30 -8.96
C PHE A 48 -6.40 -0.82 -9.69
N GLU A 49 -5.78 -1.32 -10.76
CA GLU A 49 -6.17 -2.53 -11.47
C GLU A 49 -5.30 -3.69 -10.98
N ILE A 50 -5.89 -4.51 -10.11
CA ILE A 50 -5.24 -5.66 -9.47
C ILE A 50 -5.73 -6.93 -10.16
N GLY A 51 -5.00 -7.38 -11.18
CA GLY A 51 -5.49 -8.43 -12.09
C GLY A 51 -6.76 -7.96 -12.80
N GLU A 52 -7.90 -8.59 -12.48
CA GLU A 52 -9.22 -8.21 -13.01
C GLU A 52 -10.02 -7.32 -12.05
N THR A 53 -9.53 -7.09 -10.84
CA THR A 53 -10.24 -6.29 -9.83
C THR A 53 -9.88 -4.83 -9.94
N LEU A 54 -10.90 -3.97 -9.93
CA LEU A 54 -10.76 -2.53 -9.97
C LEU A 54 -11.17 -1.91 -8.63
N ILE A 55 -10.28 -1.10 -8.07
CA ILE A 55 -10.59 -0.21 -6.94
C ILE A 55 -10.05 1.19 -7.22
N GLY A 56 -10.69 2.20 -6.68
CA GLY A 56 -10.26 3.57 -6.85
C GLY A 56 -11.08 4.56 -6.03
N VAL A 57 -10.53 5.76 -5.91
CA VAL A 57 -11.18 6.89 -5.24
C VAL A 57 -10.99 8.15 -6.09
N SER A 58 -12.03 8.98 -6.11
CA SER A 58 -11.95 10.33 -6.68
C SER A 58 -11.63 11.34 -5.59
N LEU A 59 -10.97 12.42 -6.01
CA LEU A 59 -10.67 13.56 -5.16
C LEU A 59 -11.15 14.86 -5.80
N VAL A 60 -11.65 15.76 -4.96
CA VAL A 60 -11.99 17.14 -5.33
C VAL A 60 -11.30 18.07 -4.34
N ASP A 61 -10.34 18.86 -4.84
CA ASP A 61 -9.49 19.74 -4.01
C ASP A 61 -8.76 19.00 -2.86
N GLY A 62 -8.47 17.72 -3.04
CA GLY A 62 -7.85 16.84 -2.04
C GLY A 62 -8.81 16.19 -1.05
N GLU A 63 -10.11 16.47 -1.12
CA GLU A 63 -11.14 15.75 -0.36
C GLU A 63 -11.58 14.49 -1.11
N VAL A 64 -11.66 13.37 -0.40
CA VAL A 64 -12.09 12.08 -0.96
C VAL A 64 -13.59 12.09 -1.14
N VAL A 65 -14.07 11.83 -2.36
CA VAL A 65 -15.51 11.83 -2.67
C VAL A 65 -16.02 10.41 -2.93
N GLU A 66 -17.22 10.13 -2.41
CA GLU A 66 -17.91 8.85 -2.62
C GLU A 66 -18.60 8.85 -3.98
N GLY A 67 -18.47 7.75 -4.73
CA GLY A 67 -19.07 7.60 -6.06
C GLY A 67 -18.18 6.82 -7.02
N PRO A 68 -18.66 6.56 -8.25
CA PRO A 68 -17.78 6.08 -9.32
C PRO A 68 -16.66 7.09 -9.56
N LEU A 69 -15.57 6.68 -10.22
CA LEU A 69 -14.59 7.66 -10.72
C LEU A 69 -15.29 8.54 -11.77
N GLU A 70 -15.79 9.68 -11.34
CA GLU A 70 -16.53 10.63 -12.19
C GLU A 70 -15.59 11.54 -12.98
N VAL A 71 -14.33 11.60 -12.60
CA VAL A 71 -13.31 12.45 -13.23
C VAL A 71 -12.44 11.57 -14.10
N GLU A 72 -12.45 11.75 -15.42
CA GLU A 72 -11.45 11.10 -16.29
C GLU A 72 -10.12 11.88 -16.26
N ASP A 73 -10.20 13.21 -16.13
CA ASP A 73 -9.03 14.08 -16.07
C ASP A 73 -8.33 14.02 -14.71
N GLY A 74 -7.00 13.99 -14.72
CA GLY A 74 -6.21 13.98 -13.50
C GLY A 74 -6.28 12.68 -12.69
N VAL A 75 -6.89 11.62 -13.25
CA VAL A 75 -6.81 10.26 -12.68
C VAL A 75 -5.47 9.62 -13.04
N ILE A 76 -4.86 9.01 -12.04
CA ILE A 76 -3.74 8.11 -12.20
C ILE A 76 -4.25 6.68 -12.04
N THR A 77 -3.91 5.82 -12.99
CA THR A 77 -4.22 4.39 -12.91
C THR A 77 -2.92 3.62 -12.76
N VAL A 78 -2.80 2.78 -11.73
CA VAL A 78 -1.70 1.81 -11.61
C VAL A 78 -2.26 0.41 -11.80
N ARG A 79 -1.63 -0.37 -12.67
CA ARG A 79 -2.13 -1.68 -13.08
C ARG A 79 -1.04 -2.73 -13.17
N GLY A 80 -1.42 -3.97 -12.95
CA GLY A 80 -0.53 -5.09 -13.15
C GLY A 80 -1.14 -6.43 -12.74
N PRO A 81 -0.37 -7.52 -12.94
CA PRO A 81 -0.79 -8.86 -12.56
C PRO A 81 -1.03 -8.95 -11.05
N VAL A 82 -1.98 -9.79 -10.66
CA VAL A 82 -2.31 -10.02 -9.24
C VAL A 82 -1.09 -10.48 -8.46
N GLU A 83 -0.21 -11.29 -9.07
CA GLU A 83 0.99 -11.84 -8.44
C GLU A 83 2.04 -10.78 -8.07
N ILE A 84 2.06 -9.65 -8.79
CA ILE A 84 2.95 -8.52 -8.49
C ILE A 84 2.31 -7.65 -7.40
N TRP A 85 1.02 -7.36 -7.54
CA TRP A 85 0.28 -6.60 -6.53
C TRP A 85 0.30 -7.28 -5.16
N ASP A 86 0.17 -8.59 -5.15
CA ASP A 86 0.29 -9.44 -3.98
C ASP A 86 1.62 -9.23 -3.22
N GLN A 87 2.72 -9.06 -3.96
CA GLN A 87 4.02 -8.76 -3.36
C GLN A 87 4.11 -7.31 -2.88
N VAL A 88 3.62 -6.34 -3.67
CA VAL A 88 3.58 -4.91 -3.32
C VAL A 88 2.73 -4.66 -2.06
N ARG A 89 1.63 -5.41 -1.93
CA ARG A 89 0.68 -5.35 -0.82
C ARG A 89 1.09 -6.21 0.36
N SER A 90 2.11 -7.05 0.25
CA SER A 90 2.55 -7.84 1.40
C SER A 90 3.02 -6.93 2.53
N ALA A 91 2.91 -7.39 3.78
CA ALA A 91 3.31 -6.60 4.95
C ALA A 91 4.77 -6.14 4.90
N ASN A 92 5.64 -6.95 4.30
CA ASN A 92 7.04 -6.63 4.04
C ASN A 92 7.35 -6.88 2.56
N PRO A 93 7.09 -5.90 1.67
CA PRO A 93 7.29 -6.07 0.25
C PRO A 93 8.75 -6.39 -0.08
N PRO A 94 9.01 -7.27 -1.08
CA PRO A 94 10.34 -7.47 -1.60
C PRO A 94 11.00 -6.15 -2.03
N ARG A 95 12.33 -6.16 -2.08
CA ARG A 95 13.09 -5.02 -2.59
C ARG A 95 12.56 -4.58 -3.96
N PHE A 96 12.40 -3.27 -4.15
CA PHE A 96 11.87 -2.64 -5.37
C PHE A 96 10.35 -2.76 -5.57
N LEU A 97 9.64 -3.48 -4.70
CA LEU A 97 8.18 -3.53 -4.65
C LEU A 97 7.60 -2.77 -3.45
N ASN A 98 8.45 -2.19 -2.62
CA ASN A 98 8.08 -1.36 -1.47
C ASN A 98 7.75 0.10 -1.85
N ASP A 99 8.18 0.54 -3.04
CA ASP A 99 7.99 1.88 -3.59
C ASP A 99 7.25 1.76 -4.93
N ILE A 100 6.12 2.45 -5.06
CA ILE A 100 5.22 2.30 -6.21
C ILE A 100 5.83 2.81 -7.51
N ASN A 101 6.69 3.83 -7.46
CA ASN A 101 7.37 4.36 -8.64
C ASN A 101 8.42 3.37 -9.14
N ILE A 102 9.16 2.71 -8.23
CA ILE A 102 10.08 1.65 -8.63
C ILE A 102 9.30 0.40 -9.09
N ALA A 103 8.21 0.05 -8.41
CA ALA A 103 7.37 -1.09 -8.80
C ALA A 103 6.77 -0.91 -10.21
N ALA A 104 6.36 0.30 -10.56
CA ALA A 104 5.84 0.62 -11.88
C ALA A 104 6.92 0.86 -12.95
N GLY A 105 8.16 1.18 -12.56
CA GLY A 105 9.29 1.33 -13.48
C GLY A 105 10.05 0.03 -13.77
N GLN A 106 10.15 -0.87 -12.79
CA GLN A 106 11.02 -2.05 -12.83
C GLN A 106 10.39 -3.30 -12.21
N GLY A 107 9.33 -3.16 -11.41
CA GLY A 107 8.71 -4.25 -10.65
C GLY A 107 7.56 -4.98 -11.36
N GLY A 108 7.25 -4.64 -12.61
CA GLY A 108 6.21 -5.30 -13.40
C GLY A 108 4.81 -4.68 -13.28
N LEU A 109 4.63 -3.64 -12.48
CA LEU A 109 3.46 -2.76 -12.58
C LEU A 109 3.65 -1.76 -13.72
N ARG A 110 2.55 -1.13 -14.14
CA ARG A 110 2.53 -0.02 -15.09
C ARG A 110 1.57 1.04 -14.58
N TRP A 111 1.75 2.29 -14.99
CA TRP A 111 0.81 3.35 -14.68
C TRP A 111 0.42 4.14 -15.92
N GLU A 112 -0.74 4.79 -15.87
CA GLU A 112 -1.28 5.69 -16.89
C GLU A 112 -1.84 6.96 -16.25
N GLY A 113 -1.92 8.02 -17.03
CA GLY A 113 -2.39 9.34 -16.62
C GLY A 113 -1.40 10.44 -16.99
N ASP A 114 -1.66 11.66 -16.52
CA ASP A 114 -0.76 12.79 -16.78
C ASP A 114 0.55 12.66 -16.00
N ARG A 115 1.67 12.91 -16.68
CA ARG A 115 3.01 12.75 -16.11
C ARG A 115 3.33 13.76 -15.02
N LEU A 116 2.86 15.00 -15.14
CA LEU A 116 3.08 15.99 -14.10
C LEU A 116 2.29 15.62 -12.84
N THR A 117 1.04 15.21 -13.02
CA THR A 117 0.14 14.71 -11.97
C THR A 117 0.74 13.52 -11.22
N TRP A 118 1.32 12.54 -11.94
CA TRP A 118 2.06 11.43 -11.33
C TRP A 118 3.13 11.92 -10.35
N TRP A 119 4.01 12.83 -10.79
CA TRP A 119 5.11 13.32 -9.96
C TRP A 119 4.64 14.23 -8.82
N GLN A 120 3.61 15.04 -9.06
CA GLN A 120 3.06 15.96 -8.07
C GLN A 120 2.39 15.20 -6.91
N TYR A 121 1.68 14.12 -7.21
CA TYR A 121 0.91 13.34 -6.23
C TYR A 121 1.50 11.98 -5.92
N LEU A 122 2.74 11.69 -6.31
CA LEU A 122 3.44 10.44 -5.99
C LEU A 122 3.38 10.09 -4.49
N PRO A 123 3.55 11.03 -3.54
CA PRO A 123 3.40 10.71 -2.11
C PRO A 123 2.00 10.21 -1.74
N ALA A 124 0.93 10.78 -2.33
CA ALA A 124 -0.44 10.32 -2.09
C ALA A 124 -0.68 8.94 -2.69
N ILE A 125 -0.16 8.70 -3.89
CA ILE A 125 -0.24 7.40 -4.58
C ILE A 125 0.49 6.32 -3.77
N GLN A 126 1.70 6.61 -3.29
CA GLN A 126 2.46 5.72 -2.42
C GLN A 126 1.69 5.40 -1.13
N ARG A 127 1.11 6.42 -0.48
CA ARG A 127 0.32 6.22 0.74
C ARG A 127 -0.94 5.38 0.49
N ALA A 128 -1.64 5.61 -0.62
CA ALA A 128 -2.78 4.78 -1.02
C ALA A 128 -2.41 3.30 -1.20
N VAL A 129 -1.23 3.02 -1.77
CA VAL A 129 -0.71 1.64 -1.87
C VAL A 129 -0.38 1.05 -0.49
N GLU A 130 0.16 1.85 0.43
CA GLU A 130 0.43 1.40 1.80
C GLU A 130 -0.84 1.06 2.58
N LEU A 131 -1.92 1.81 2.38
CA LEU A 131 -3.20 1.58 3.04
C LEU A 131 -3.84 0.24 2.66
N ILE A 132 -3.59 -0.27 1.45
CA ILE A 132 -4.09 -1.57 0.99
C ILE A 132 -3.11 -2.72 1.24
N ARG A 133 -2.02 -2.47 1.98
CA ARG A 133 -1.13 -3.54 2.42
C ARG A 133 -1.85 -4.45 3.40
N LEU A 134 -1.57 -5.73 3.25
CA LEU A 134 -2.03 -6.76 4.16
C LEU A 134 -1.36 -6.53 5.52
N PRO A 135 -2.13 -6.55 6.62
CA PRO A 135 -1.54 -6.48 7.94
C PRO A 135 -0.56 -7.62 8.11
N GLU A 136 0.55 -7.38 8.81
CA GLU A 136 1.43 -8.46 9.20
C GLU A 136 0.62 -9.39 10.11
N LEU A 137 0.25 -10.58 9.62
CA LEU A 137 -0.09 -11.67 10.52
C LEU A 137 1.13 -11.81 11.40
N GLU A 138 1.02 -11.37 12.66
CA GLU A 138 2.10 -11.37 13.63
C GLU A 138 2.93 -12.63 13.41
N LYS A 139 4.14 -12.48 12.86
CA LYS A 139 5.20 -13.47 13.07
C LYS A 139 5.60 -13.36 14.53
N ALA A 140 4.67 -13.72 15.40
CA ALA A 140 4.95 -14.05 16.77
C ALA A 140 6.03 -15.14 16.74
N ALA A 141 7.17 -14.80 17.36
CA ALA A 141 8.24 -15.70 17.76
C ALA A 141 9.34 -16.12 16.76
N ALA A 142 9.78 -15.25 15.84
CA ALA A 142 11.10 -15.47 15.20
C ALA A 142 11.87 -14.21 14.79
N SER A 143 11.75 -13.10 15.52
CA SER A 143 12.89 -12.20 15.63
C SER A 143 13.83 -12.84 16.64
N ILE A 144 14.80 -13.60 16.14
CA ILE A 144 15.99 -13.92 16.92
C ILE A 144 16.51 -12.56 17.38
N GLU A 145 16.50 -12.37 18.70
CA GLU A 145 17.13 -11.27 19.40
C GLU A 145 18.31 -10.74 18.60
N GLY A 146 18.30 -9.44 18.31
CA GLY A 146 19.49 -8.72 17.92
C GLY A 146 20.55 -8.92 19.00
N ARG A 147 21.35 -9.98 18.86
CA ARG A 147 22.54 -10.20 19.67
C ARG A 147 23.51 -9.09 19.32
N GLY A 148 23.66 -8.17 20.26
CA GLY A 148 24.72 -7.18 20.27
C GLY A 148 24.19 -5.76 20.41
N HIS A 149 24.08 -5.29 21.65
CA HIS A 149 24.20 -3.86 21.92
C HIS A 149 25.62 -3.46 21.47
N GLY A 150 25.75 -2.96 20.23
CA GLY A 150 26.98 -2.31 19.80
C GLY A 150 27.15 -1.06 20.66
N THR A 151 28.19 -1.00 21.48
CA THR A 151 28.55 0.23 22.19
C THR A 151 28.97 1.26 21.14
N PHE A 152 28.10 2.24 20.91
CA PHE A 152 28.44 3.43 20.14
C PHE A 152 29.32 4.34 21.02
N ASP A 153 30.62 4.40 20.74
CA ASP A 153 31.48 5.43 21.30
C ASP A 153 31.31 6.70 20.44
N ALA A 154 30.73 7.74 21.03
CA ALA A 154 30.50 9.00 20.33
C ALA A 154 31.85 9.73 20.19
N PRO A 155 32.25 10.17 18.98
CA PRO A 155 33.47 10.96 18.82
C PRO A 155 33.32 12.30 19.56
N ARG A 156 34.03 12.44 20.68
CA ARG A 156 34.17 13.73 21.38
C ARG A 156 35.18 14.60 20.63
N GLY A 157 34.70 15.30 19.60
CA GLY A 157 35.48 16.37 18.97
C GLY A 157 35.75 17.48 19.99
N ARG A 158 37.01 17.72 20.33
CA ARG A 158 37.46 18.98 20.94
C ARG A 158 37.72 19.95 19.78
N TYR A 159 36.97 21.05 19.73
CA TYR A 159 37.42 22.22 18.98
C TYR A 159 38.62 22.81 19.73
N LEU A 160 39.79 22.84 19.06
CA LEU A 160 40.90 23.70 19.45
C LEU A 160 40.69 25.07 18.83
#